data_AF-A0A355APL9-F1
#
_entry.id   AF-A0A355APL9-F1
#
_cell.length_a   1.000
_cell.length_b   1.000
_cell.length_c   1.000
_cell.angle_alpha   90.00
_cell.angle_beta   90.00
_cell.angle_gamma   90.00
#
_symmetry.space_group_name_H-M   'P 1'
#
loop_
_entity.id
_entity.type
_entity.pdbx_description
1 polymer ?
#
loop_
_entity_poly.entity_id
_entity_poly.type
_entity_poly.pdbx_seq_one_letter_code
_entity_poly.pdbx_strand_id
1 'polypeptide(L)'
;MKNKLTYKLMLTICAVVLTLISIRMHIDPASVSGSEFPNAQGGAHNIYRLIASLLFAIASITFFAGRVEDANSQQLILNGCILGFAVMFITVGTMTVTQVANLAIAAIVFAVLTALCLYKRVTH
;
A
#
# COMPACT_ATOMS: atom_id res chain seq x y z
N MET A 1 -16.62 -7.35 20.90
CA MET A 1 -16.96 -6.17 20.05
C MET A 1 -15.79 -5.21 19.81
N LYS A 2 -14.92 -4.92 20.79
CA LYS A 2 -13.77 -3.99 20.62
C LYS A 2 -12.77 -4.38 19.52
N ASN A 3 -12.46 -5.68 19.35
CA ASN A 3 -11.47 -6.14 18.35
C ASN A 3 -11.96 -5.90 16.91
N LYS A 4 -13.22 -6.22 16.60
CA LYS A 4 -13.81 -6.06 15.24
C LYS A 4 -13.80 -4.61 14.75
N LEU A 5 -14.15 -3.66 15.63
CA LEU A 5 -14.14 -2.23 15.29
C LEU A 5 -12.70 -1.74 15.01
N THR A 6 -11.73 -2.28 15.75
CA THR A 6 -10.31 -1.92 15.61
C THR A 6 -9.70 -2.46 14.31
N TYR A 7 -9.98 -3.72 13.94
CA TYR A 7 -9.50 -4.29 12.68
C TYR A 7 -10.10 -3.59 11.45
N LYS A 8 -11.40 -3.30 11.50
CA LYS A 8 -12.10 -2.55 10.46
C LYS A 8 -11.51 -1.15 10.23
N LEU A 9 -11.18 -0.46 11.31
CA LEU A 9 -10.56 0.87 11.24
C LEU A 9 -9.16 0.78 10.60
N MET A 10 -8.35 -0.23 10.96
CA MET A 10 -7.02 -0.42 10.37
C MET A 10 -7.10 -0.72 8.87
N LEU A 11 -7.95 -1.64 8.46
CA LEU A 11 -8.17 -1.97 7.04
C LEU A 11 -8.68 -0.76 6.24
N THR A 12 -9.50 0.09 6.87
CA THR A 12 -9.95 1.35 6.25
C THR A 12 -8.79 2.32 6.04
N ILE A 13 -7.90 2.49 7.02
CA ILE A 13 -6.70 3.32 6.88
C ILE A 13 -5.82 2.81 5.73
N CYS A 14 -5.57 1.49 5.69
CA CYS A 14 -4.82 0.87 4.60
C CYS A 14 -5.44 1.17 3.23
N ALA A 15 -6.76 0.98 3.10
CA ALA A 15 -7.47 1.26 1.86
C ALA A 15 -7.40 2.74 1.47
N VAL A 16 -7.55 3.67 2.42
CA VAL A 16 -7.47 5.12 2.15
C VAL A 16 -6.07 5.50 1.67
N VAL A 17 -5.00 5.03 2.35
CA VAL A 17 -3.62 5.33 1.95
C VAL A 17 -3.31 4.80 0.55
N LEU A 18 -3.70 3.55 0.26
CA LEU A 18 -3.53 2.96 -1.08
C LEU A 18 -4.31 3.73 -2.15
N THR A 19 -5.51 4.21 -1.82
CA THR A 19 -6.34 5.02 -2.72
C THR A 19 -5.69 6.35 -3.03
N LEU A 20 -5.14 7.05 -2.02
CA LEU A 20 -4.45 8.33 -2.22
C LEU A 20 -3.22 8.19 -3.12
N ILE A 21 -2.42 7.14 -2.92
CA ILE A 21 -1.25 6.84 -3.76
C ILE A 21 -1.70 6.56 -5.20
N SER A 22 -2.72 5.71 -5.36
CA SER A 22 -3.28 5.38 -6.67
C SER A 22 -3.82 6.61 -7.42
N ILE A 23 -4.57 7.49 -6.74
CA ILE A 23 -5.11 8.72 -7.34
C ILE A 23 -3.98 9.62 -7.83
N ARG A 24 -2.91 9.80 -7.03
CA ARG A 24 -1.75 10.60 -7.46
C ARG A 24 -1.10 10.04 -8.72
N MET A 25 -0.90 8.72 -8.79
CA MET A 25 -0.35 8.06 -9.97
C MET A 25 -1.29 8.11 -11.19
N HIS A 26 -2.61 8.27 -11.01
CA HIS A 26 -3.57 8.42 -12.10
C HIS A 26 -3.66 9.84 -12.67
N ILE A 27 -3.57 10.86 -11.80
CA ILE A 27 -3.67 12.28 -12.17
C ILE A 27 -2.39 12.75 -12.86
N ASP A 28 -1.24 12.41 -12.29
CA ASP A 28 0.05 12.90 -12.79
C ASP A 28 1.12 11.79 -12.76
N PRO A 29 0.99 10.77 -13.62
CA PRO A 29 1.97 9.69 -13.70
C PRO A 29 3.35 10.18 -14.15
N ALA A 30 3.41 11.32 -14.84
CA ALA A 30 4.65 11.89 -15.37
C ALA A 30 5.54 12.42 -14.24
N SER A 31 4.99 13.24 -13.36
CA SER A 31 5.75 13.78 -12.25
C SER A 31 6.16 12.69 -11.26
N VAL A 32 5.27 11.74 -10.97
CA VAL A 32 5.58 10.62 -10.07
C VAL A 32 6.72 9.78 -10.65
N SER A 33 6.58 9.29 -11.89
CA SER A 33 7.61 8.44 -12.51
C SER A 33 8.95 9.17 -12.71
N GLY A 34 8.93 10.45 -13.11
CA GLY A 34 10.14 11.25 -13.27
C GLY A 34 10.84 11.59 -11.95
N SER A 35 10.08 11.72 -10.86
CA SER A 35 10.65 11.95 -9.52
C SER A 35 11.23 10.68 -8.90
N GLU A 36 10.58 9.53 -9.10
CA GLU A 36 11.00 8.24 -8.54
C GLU A 36 12.11 7.59 -9.40
N PHE A 37 12.06 7.74 -10.72
CA PHE A 37 12.99 7.13 -11.67
C PHE A 37 13.47 8.17 -12.71
N PRO A 38 14.36 9.10 -12.33
CA PRO A 38 14.78 10.22 -13.19
C PRO A 38 15.47 9.78 -14.49
N ASN A 39 16.00 8.55 -14.53
CA ASN A 39 16.69 7.97 -15.68
C ASN A 39 15.81 7.03 -16.53
N ALA A 40 14.53 6.83 -16.17
CA ALA A 40 13.65 5.95 -16.90
C ALA A 40 13.24 6.57 -18.25
N GLN A 41 13.60 5.90 -19.36
CA GLN A 41 13.21 6.30 -20.71
C GLN A 41 12.10 5.35 -21.24
N GLY A 42 11.12 5.92 -21.95
CA GLY A 42 10.08 5.17 -22.66
C GLY A 42 8.89 4.74 -21.80
N GLY A 43 7.67 5.02 -22.27
CA GLY A 43 6.40 4.37 -21.86
C GLY A 43 5.96 4.37 -20.39
N ALA A 44 6.80 4.81 -19.43
CA ALA A 44 6.60 4.63 -17.99
C ALA A 44 5.25 5.15 -17.49
N HIS A 45 4.75 6.22 -18.10
CA HIS A 45 3.44 6.81 -17.82
C HIS A 45 2.29 5.79 -17.86
N ASN A 46 2.25 4.91 -18.88
CA ASN A 46 1.20 3.89 -18.99
C ASN A 46 1.37 2.80 -17.93
N ILE A 47 2.62 2.43 -17.61
CA ILE A 47 2.93 1.45 -16.57
C ILE A 47 2.47 1.96 -15.20
N TYR A 48 2.75 3.22 -14.88
CA TYR A 48 2.29 3.85 -13.63
C TYR A 48 0.77 3.90 -13.55
N ARG A 49 0.07 4.12 -14.66
CA ARG A 49 -1.40 4.06 -14.70
C ARG A 49 -1.95 2.65 -14.46
N LEU A 50 -1.27 1.63 -14.96
CA LEU A 50 -1.62 0.23 -14.70
C LEU A 50 -1.38 -0.13 -13.23
N ILE A 51 -0.23 0.26 -12.67
CA ILE A 51 0.09 0.07 -11.24
C ILE A 51 -0.92 0.82 -10.37
N ALA A 52 -1.24 2.06 -10.73
CA ALA A 52 -2.26 2.85 -10.05
C ALA A 52 -3.61 2.13 -10.02
N SER A 53 -4.04 1.60 -11.16
CA SER A 53 -5.31 0.86 -11.28
C SER A 53 -5.31 -0.41 -10.44
N LEU A 54 -4.19 -1.14 -10.40
CA LEU A 54 -4.03 -2.31 -9.54
C LEU A 54 -4.09 -1.94 -8.05
N LEU A 55 -3.39 -0.88 -7.64
CA LEU A 55 -3.43 -0.37 -6.27
C LEU A 55 -4.85 0.07 -5.87
N PHE A 56 -5.60 0.67 -6.80
CA PHE A 56 -7.00 1.06 -6.57
C PHE A 56 -7.91 -0.16 -6.39
N ALA A 57 -7.71 -1.20 -7.20
CA ALA A 57 -8.44 -2.45 -7.08
C ALA A 57 -8.17 -3.12 -5.73
N ILE A 58 -6.91 -3.20 -5.31
CA ILE A 58 -6.51 -3.73 -4.00
C ILE A 58 -7.15 -2.90 -2.88
N ALA A 59 -7.08 -1.57 -2.96
CA ALA A 59 -7.70 -0.67 -1.98
C ALA A 59 -9.21 -0.91 -1.85
N SER A 60 -9.90 -1.07 -3.00
CA SER A 60 -11.33 -1.35 -3.05
C SER A 60 -11.67 -2.69 -2.41
N ILE A 61 -10.92 -3.74 -2.75
CA ILE A 61 -11.08 -5.07 -2.16
C ILE A 61 -10.84 -5.02 -0.65
N THR A 62 -9.76 -4.37 -0.19
CA THR A 62 -9.46 -4.23 1.24
C THR A 62 -10.56 -3.47 1.99
N PHE A 63 -11.13 -2.41 1.38
CA PHE A 63 -12.22 -1.65 1.96
C PHE A 63 -13.50 -2.47 2.11
N PHE A 64 -13.90 -3.18 1.04
CA PHE A 64 -15.10 -4.04 1.08
C PHE A 64 -14.90 -5.24 2.00
N ALA A 65 -13.73 -5.87 1.98
CA ALA A 65 -13.43 -7.01 2.82
C ALA A 65 -13.38 -6.62 4.31
N GLY A 66 -12.97 -5.39 4.65
CA GLY A 66 -13.08 -4.84 5.99
C GLY A 66 -14.51 -4.63 6.49
N ARG A 67 -15.53 -4.64 5.60
CA ARG A 67 -16.94 -4.54 5.97
C ARG A 67 -17.56 -5.87 6.39
N VAL A 68 -16.91 -7.00 6.09
CA VAL A 68 -17.36 -8.33 6.52
C VAL A 68 -17.31 -8.41 8.04
N GLU A 69 -18.42 -8.82 8.67
CA GLU A 69 -18.55 -8.82 10.15
C GLU A 69 -17.77 -9.93 10.84
N ASP A 70 -17.19 -10.88 10.11
CA ASP A 70 -16.45 -11.99 10.69
C ASP A 70 -15.02 -11.57 11.10
N ALA A 71 -14.69 -11.74 12.39
CA ALA A 71 -13.40 -11.30 12.95
C ALA A 71 -12.22 -12.11 12.41
N ASN A 72 -12.41 -13.42 12.17
CA ASN A 72 -11.35 -14.29 11.67
C ASN A 72 -11.00 -13.90 10.23
N SER A 73 -12.03 -13.59 9.43
CA SER A 73 -11.85 -13.11 8.06
C SER A 73 -11.12 -11.77 8.02
N GLN A 74 -11.49 -10.80 8.86
CA GLN A 74 -10.80 -9.51 8.98
C GLN A 74 -9.32 -9.66 9.38
N GLN A 75 -9.02 -10.59 10.31
CA GLN A 75 -7.65 -10.87 10.72
C GLN A 75 -6.83 -11.54 9.60
N LEU A 76 -7.44 -12.44 8.82
CA LEU A 76 -6.78 -13.06 7.67
C LEU A 76 -6.41 -12.03 6.60
N ILE A 77 -7.34 -11.11 6.31
CA ILE A 77 -7.11 -10.00 5.37
C ILE A 77 -6.00 -9.09 5.89
N LEU A 78 -5.99 -8.77 7.18
CA LEU A 78 -4.92 -7.96 7.78
C LEU A 78 -3.55 -8.65 7.67
N ASN A 79 -3.47 -9.97 7.89
CA ASN A 79 -2.25 -10.73 7.66
C ASN A 79 -1.79 -10.66 6.19
N GLY A 80 -2.72 -10.73 5.25
CA GLY A 80 -2.45 -10.52 3.82
C GLY A 80 -1.88 -9.12 3.53
N CYS A 81 -2.48 -8.08 4.13
CA CYS A 81 -1.98 -6.71 4.03
C CYS A 81 -0.58 -6.56 4.63
N ILE A 82 -0.30 -7.17 5.80
CA ILE A 82 1.04 -7.16 6.42
C ILE A 82 2.07 -7.74 5.46
N LEU A 83 1.78 -8.91 4.88
CA LEU A 83 2.68 -9.57 3.94
C LEU A 83 2.90 -8.70 2.70
N GLY A 84 1.83 -8.16 2.12
CA GLY A 84 1.91 -7.29 0.95
C GLY A 84 2.73 -6.02 1.20
N PHE A 85 2.50 -5.34 2.33
CA PHE A 85 3.26 -4.14 2.69
C PHE A 85 4.72 -4.45 3.04
N ALA A 86 5.00 -5.59 3.67
CA ALA A 86 6.36 -6.02 3.95
C ALA A 86 7.15 -6.29 2.67
N VAL A 87 6.56 -6.99 1.70
CA VAL A 87 7.18 -7.23 0.39
C VAL A 87 7.43 -5.91 -0.33
N MET A 88 6.43 -5.01 -0.38
CA MET A 88 6.59 -3.69 -0.98
C MET A 88 7.69 -2.88 -0.28
N PHE A 89 7.76 -2.91 1.05
CA PHE A 89 8.82 -2.24 1.79
C PHE A 89 10.22 -2.76 1.42
N ILE A 90 10.40 -4.09 1.34
CA ILE A 90 11.68 -4.71 0.97
C ILE A 90 12.05 -4.35 -0.47
N THR A 91 11.13 -4.47 -1.42
CA THR A 91 11.38 -4.14 -2.83
C THR A 91 11.71 -2.65 -3.00
N VAL A 92 10.92 -1.76 -2.42
CA VAL A 92 11.15 -0.32 -2.51
C VAL A 92 12.41 0.10 -1.77
N GLY A 93 12.66 -0.48 -0.59
CA GLY A 93 13.85 -0.24 0.22
C GLY A 93 15.13 -0.68 -0.51
N THR A 94 15.15 -1.85 -1.12
CA THR A 94 16.31 -2.32 -1.91
C THR A 94 16.57 -1.42 -3.12
N MET A 95 15.54 -1.00 -3.85
CA MET A 95 15.68 -0.04 -4.96
C MET A 95 16.21 1.33 -4.50
N THR A 96 15.84 1.76 -3.29
CA THR A 96 16.34 3.01 -2.69
C THR A 96 17.81 2.89 -2.28
N VAL A 97 18.19 1.80 -1.59
CA VAL A 97 19.56 1.56 -1.13
C VAL A 97 20.54 1.37 -2.29
N THR A 98 20.09 0.73 -3.37
CA THR A 98 20.90 0.56 -4.59
C THR A 98 20.92 1.81 -5.47
N GLN A 99 20.29 2.91 -5.05
CA GLN A 99 20.19 4.19 -5.78
C GLN A 99 19.62 4.05 -7.20
N VAL A 100 18.86 2.98 -7.45
CA VAL A 100 18.17 2.77 -8.74
C VAL A 100 16.98 3.73 -8.88
N ALA A 101 16.39 4.14 -7.75
CA ALA A 101 15.21 4.98 -7.71
C ALA A 101 15.15 5.82 -6.41
N ASN A 102 14.52 7.00 -6.48
CA ASN A 102 14.29 7.88 -5.34
C ASN A 102 12.96 7.56 -4.66
N LEU A 103 12.90 6.42 -3.96
CA LEU A 103 11.66 5.89 -3.38
C LEU A 103 11.63 5.94 -1.84
N ALA A 104 12.43 6.80 -1.21
CA ALA A 104 12.54 6.88 0.25
C ALA A 104 11.18 7.12 0.93
N ILE A 105 10.33 7.97 0.35
CA ILE A 105 8.98 8.25 0.88
C ILE A 105 8.10 7.00 0.82
N ALA A 106 8.11 6.29 -0.32
CA ALA A 106 7.34 5.06 -0.49
C ALA A 106 7.81 3.97 0.49
N ALA A 107 9.13 3.82 0.70
CA ALA A 107 9.68 2.89 1.69
C ALA A 107 9.15 3.21 3.10
N ILE A 108 9.17 4.48 3.52
CA ILE A 108 8.66 4.89 4.84
C ILE A 108 7.17 4.57 4.97
N VAL A 109 6.36 4.87 3.96
CA VAL A 109 4.91 4.60 3.99
C VAL A 109 4.63 3.11 4.18
N PHE A 110 5.26 2.24 3.40
CA PHE A 110 5.06 0.80 3.52
C PHE A 110 5.61 0.23 4.83
N ALA A 111 6.71 0.77 5.36
CA ALA A 111 7.23 0.39 6.68
C ALA A 111 6.22 0.72 7.79
N VAL A 112 5.67 1.94 7.79
CA VAL A 112 4.70 2.40 8.78
C VAL A 112 3.40 1.59 8.69
N LEU A 113 2.89 1.35 7.49
CA LEU A 113 1.70 0.50 7.30
C LEU A 113 1.93 -0.92 7.81
N THR A 114 3.09 -1.52 7.52
CA THR A 114 3.46 -2.85 8.01
C THR A 114 3.52 -2.87 9.54
N ALA A 115 4.20 -1.89 10.15
CA ALA A 115 4.34 -1.78 11.60
C ALA A 115 2.99 -1.57 12.31
N LEU A 116 2.13 -0.70 11.77
CA LEU A 116 0.79 -0.46 12.33
C LEU A 116 -0.09 -1.72 12.23
N CYS A 117 -0.06 -2.41 11.10
CA CYS A 117 -0.83 -3.65 10.93
C CYS A 117 -0.33 -4.75 11.87
N LEU A 118 1.00 -4.91 12.01
CA LEU A 118 1.62 -5.86 12.94
C LEU A 118 1.29 -5.53 14.39
N TYR A 119 1.42 -4.27 14.81
CA TYR A 119 1.10 -3.82 16.15
C TYR A 119 -0.35 -4.17 16.52
N LYS A 120 -1.29 -3.94 15.60
CA LYS A 120 -2.70 -4.29 15.80
C LYS A 120 -2.94 -5.80 15.86
N ARG A 121 -2.16 -6.60 15.12
CA ARG A 121 -2.24 -8.07 15.15
C ARG A 121 -1.66 -8.69 16.42
N VAL A 122 -0.71 -8.02 17.08
CA VAL A 122 -0.06 -8.51 18.32
C VAL A 122 -0.83 -8.08 19.57
N THR A 123 -1.48 -6.92 19.54
CA THR A 123 -2.18 -6.36 20.71
C THR A 123 -3.63 -6.81 20.87
N HIS A 124 -4.16 -7.62 19.95
CA HIS A 124 -5.60 -7.90 19.87
C HIS A 124 -5.93 -9.31 19.38
#